data_AF-A0A4Q2LMX0-F1
#
_entry.id   AF-A0A4Q2LMX0-F1
#
_cell.length_a   1.000
_cell.length_b   1.000
_cell.length_c   1.000
_cell.angle_alpha   90.00
_cell.angle_beta   90.00
_cell.angle_gamma   90.00
#
_symmetry.space_group_name_H-M   'P 1'
#
loop_
_entity.id
_entity.type
_entity.pdbx_description
1 polymer ?
#
loop_
_entity_poly.entity_id
_entity_poly.type
_entity_poly.pdbx_seq_one_letter_code
_entity_poly.pdbx_strand_id
1 'polypeptide(L)'
;MKTVHDLFEKTYPGRTLIAGMTPSGSHYVQVYWIMGRSANSRNRLFELDGWSVRNKAFDPRQMEDPSLIIYDPIRHWDDVHIVSNGDQTDTIYEGLQHNRSFEQSLMLREFEPDAPHFTPRISAVIHTSIEQYSLSILKTHDNDPSVCLRNIFHYSRFKKGIGHCIHTYETEQNGVLKPFAGEPFEVPLFECSSETADFYWQNINADHKIALAVKSIHVASQEIHFQIRNKHAEENDTDGDKNSNS
;
A
#
# COMPACT_ATOMS: atom_id res chain seq x y z
N MET A 1 -0.75 22.52 -1.93
CA MET A 1 -0.38 21.20 -2.50
C MET A 1 -0.15 20.28 -1.31
N LYS A 2 -0.63 19.02 -1.34
CA LYS A 2 -0.39 18.08 -0.23
C LYS A 2 1.10 17.76 -0.13
N THR A 3 1.59 17.51 1.07
CA THR A 3 2.98 17.23 1.40
C THR A 3 3.10 15.97 2.26
N VAL A 4 4.32 15.44 2.38
CA VAL A 4 4.60 14.33 3.31
C VAL A 4 4.30 14.70 4.77
N HIS A 5 4.39 15.98 5.13
CA HIS A 5 4.04 16.43 6.48
C HIS A 5 2.53 16.29 6.74
N ASP A 6 1.69 16.71 5.77
CA ASP A 6 0.23 16.56 5.86
C ASP A 6 -0.19 15.09 6.00
N LEU A 7 0.60 14.14 5.49
CA LEU A 7 0.36 12.71 5.65
C LEU A 7 0.60 12.25 7.08
N PHE A 8 1.68 12.73 7.72
CA PHE A 8 2.06 12.33 9.07
C PHE A 8 1.23 13.00 10.16
N GLU A 9 0.66 14.18 9.89
CA GLU A 9 -0.28 14.83 10.80
C GLU A 9 -1.66 14.14 10.82
N LYS A 10 -1.98 13.31 9.82
CA LYS A 10 -3.25 12.57 9.79
C LYS A 10 -3.23 11.43 10.82
N THR A 11 -4.23 11.43 11.70
CA THR A 11 -4.47 10.32 12.64
C THR A 11 -4.65 8.99 11.89
N TYR A 12 -5.38 8.99 10.78
CA TYR A 12 -5.74 7.76 10.07
C TYR A 12 -5.94 7.97 8.55
N PRO A 13 -4.86 8.06 7.75
CA PRO A 13 -4.96 8.03 6.29
C PRO A 13 -5.37 6.64 5.75
N GLY A 14 -5.30 5.60 6.59
CA GLY A 14 -5.69 4.24 6.26
C GLY A 14 -4.58 3.46 5.57
N ARG A 15 -4.87 2.89 4.40
CA ARG A 15 -3.85 2.22 3.59
C ARG A 15 -3.22 3.25 2.68
N THR A 16 -1.91 3.15 2.49
CA THR A 16 -1.17 4.09 1.67
C THR A 16 -0.19 3.35 0.80
N LEU A 17 -0.03 3.82 -0.44
CA LEU A 17 0.95 3.33 -1.38
C LEU A 17 1.80 4.48 -1.92
N ILE A 18 3.05 4.17 -2.24
CA ILE A 18 4.00 5.05 -2.91
C ILE A 18 4.64 4.27 -4.05
N ALA A 19 4.79 4.89 -5.22
CA ALA A 19 5.63 4.38 -6.30
C ALA A 19 6.61 5.45 -6.78
N GLY A 20 7.87 5.08 -7.00
CA GLY A 20 8.91 6.01 -7.39
C GLY A 20 10.27 5.34 -7.61
N MET A 21 11.34 6.11 -7.44
CA MET A 21 12.72 5.65 -7.70
C MET A 21 13.71 6.28 -6.71
N THR A 22 14.80 5.58 -6.41
CA THR A 22 15.88 6.05 -5.54
C THR A 22 16.60 7.29 -6.08
N PRO A 23 17.30 8.08 -5.24
CA PRO A 23 18.05 9.27 -5.66
C PRO A 23 19.09 9.01 -6.75
N SER A 24 19.80 7.87 -6.72
CA SER A 24 20.76 7.53 -7.77
C SER A 24 20.08 7.13 -9.09
N GLY A 25 18.84 6.64 -9.01
CA GLY A 25 18.13 5.97 -10.10
C GLY A 25 18.46 4.49 -10.24
N SER A 26 19.09 3.89 -9.22
CA SER A 26 19.50 2.48 -9.21
C SER A 26 18.33 1.51 -9.02
N HIS A 27 17.27 1.93 -8.32
CA HIS A 27 16.12 1.08 -8.00
C HIS A 27 14.79 1.79 -8.18
N TYR A 28 13.83 1.08 -8.77
CA TYR A 28 12.41 1.41 -8.60
C TYR A 28 11.95 1.01 -7.20
N VAL A 29 11.01 1.75 -6.63
CA VAL A 29 10.55 1.56 -5.25
C VAL A 29 9.03 1.57 -5.19
N GLN A 30 8.47 0.57 -4.51
CA GLN A 30 7.08 0.55 -4.06
C GLN A 30 7.06 0.51 -2.52
N VAL A 31 6.36 1.45 -1.89
CA VAL A 31 6.10 1.43 -0.45
C VAL A 31 4.62 1.17 -0.25
N TYR A 32 4.28 0.29 0.69
CA TYR A 32 2.91 0.01 1.06
C TYR A 32 2.79 -0.21 2.55
N TRP A 33 1.78 0.39 3.18
CA TRP A 33 1.48 0.10 4.57
C TRP A 33 -0.01 0.04 4.84
N ILE A 34 -0.31 -0.69 5.91
CA ILE A 34 -1.66 -0.85 6.44
C ILE A 34 -1.75 -0.27 7.84
N MET A 35 -2.89 0.37 8.10
CA MET A 35 -3.29 0.85 9.41
C MET A 35 -4.60 0.16 9.83
N GLY A 36 -4.86 0.12 11.13
CA GLY A 36 -6.06 -0.49 11.72
C GLY A 36 -6.63 0.31 12.89
N ARG A 37 -7.96 0.28 13.04
CA ARG A 37 -8.71 0.90 14.15
C ARG A 37 -9.44 -0.14 15.00
N SER A 38 -10.13 -1.09 14.36
CA SER A 38 -10.82 -2.20 15.02
C SER A 38 -9.88 -3.35 15.35
N ALA A 39 -10.26 -4.21 16.30
CA ALA A 39 -9.52 -5.43 16.62
C ALA A 39 -9.25 -6.28 15.37
N ASN A 40 -10.28 -6.53 14.54
CA ASN A 40 -10.15 -7.28 13.29
C ASN A 40 -9.13 -6.63 12.32
N SER A 41 -9.17 -5.30 12.13
CA SER A 41 -8.22 -4.60 11.25
C SER A 41 -6.80 -4.50 11.83
N ARG A 42 -6.65 -4.65 13.15
CA ARG A 42 -5.35 -4.66 13.84
C ARG A 42 -4.70 -6.04 13.78
N ASN A 43 -5.50 -7.10 13.65
CA ASN A 43 -5.06 -8.48 13.66
C ASN A 43 -4.42 -8.91 12.32
N ARG A 44 -3.40 -8.21 11.84
CA ARG A 44 -2.79 -8.44 10.52
C ARG A 44 -1.28 -8.30 10.54
N LEU A 45 -0.60 -9.06 9.67
CA LEU A 45 0.83 -8.91 9.39
C LEU A 45 1.12 -9.13 7.90
N PHE A 46 2.26 -8.60 7.47
CA PHE A 46 2.86 -8.94 6.19
C PHE A 46 3.82 -10.10 6.32
N GLU A 47 3.65 -11.10 5.48
CA GLU A 47 4.56 -12.24 5.33
C GLU A 47 5.09 -12.28 3.90
N LEU A 48 6.37 -12.58 3.75
CA LEU A 48 7.00 -12.77 2.45
C LEU A 48 6.65 -14.17 1.91
N ASP A 49 6.11 -14.22 0.70
CA ASP A 49 5.83 -15.46 -0.04
C ASP A 49 6.56 -15.38 -1.39
N GLY A 50 7.82 -15.83 -1.40
CA GLY A 50 8.73 -15.70 -2.55
C GLY A 50 8.95 -14.23 -2.96
N TRP A 51 8.41 -13.86 -4.13
CA TRP A 51 8.49 -12.51 -4.70
C TRP A 51 7.22 -11.67 -4.48
N SER A 52 6.34 -12.15 -3.61
CA SER A 52 5.09 -11.50 -3.21
C SER A 52 5.06 -11.25 -1.71
N VAL A 53 4.21 -10.32 -1.30
CA VAL A 53 3.87 -10.12 0.12
C VAL A 53 2.42 -10.49 0.29
N ARG A 54 2.13 -11.33 1.28
CA ARG A 54 0.77 -11.70 1.68
C ARG A 54 0.39 -10.97 2.97
N ASN A 55 -0.81 -10.42 2.98
CA ASN A 55 -1.44 -9.91 4.19
C ASN A 55 -2.22 -11.07 4.84
N LYS A 56 -1.86 -11.44 6.08
CA LYS A 56 -2.49 -12.55 6.82
C LYS A 56 -2.99 -12.08 8.17
N ALA A 57 -3.94 -12.82 8.73
CA ALA A 57 -4.33 -12.65 10.12
C ALA A 57 -3.14 -12.98 11.04
N PHE A 58 -2.91 -12.16 12.07
CA PHE A 58 -1.90 -12.47 13.09
C PHE A 58 -2.35 -13.64 13.99
N ASP A 59 -3.57 -13.56 14.51
CA ASP A 59 -4.29 -14.64 15.19
C ASP A 59 -5.51 -15.06 14.35
N PRO A 60 -5.47 -16.21 13.66
CA PRO A 60 -6.59 -16.71 12.86
C PRO A 60 -7.91 -16.87 13.64
N ARG A 61 -7.86 -16.99 14.98
CA ARG A 61 -9.03 -17.19 15.83
C ARG A 61 -9.82 -15.91 16.10
N GLN A 62 -9.19 -14.75 15.90
CA GLN A 62 -9.79 -13.42 16.11
C GLN A 62 -10.26 -12.78 14.79
N MET A 63 -10.33 -13.56 13.71
CA MET A 63 -10.72 -13.09 12.39
C MET A 63 -12.23 -13.27 12.20
N GLU A 64 -12.94 -12.16 12.01
CA GLU A 64 -14.39 -12.18 11.77
C GLU A 64 -14.71 -12.33 10.28
N ASP A 65 -14.17 -11.44 9.44
CA ASP A 65 -14.32 -11.46 7.98
C ASP A 65 -12.95 -11.46 7.29
N PRO A 66 -12.56 -12.57 6.63
CA PRO A 66 -11.29 -12.65 5.92
C PRO A 66 -11.24 -11.87 4.61
N SER A 67 -12.38 -11.54 4.00
CA SER A 67 -12.45 -11.15 2.58
C SER A 67 -11.71 -9.83 2.27
N LEU A 68 -11.72 -8.89 3.21
CA LEU A 68 -10.99 -7.62 3.11
C LEU A 68 -9.62 -7.64 3.82
N ILE A 69 -9.24 -8.79 4.39
CA ILE A 69 -8.04 -8.94 5.21
C ILE A 69 -6.99 -9.79 4.50
N ILE A 70 -7.38 -10.92 3.93
CA ILE A 70 -6.45 -11.87 3.31
C ILE A 70 -6.38 -11.57 1.82
N TYR A 71 -5.29 -10.96 1.40
CA TYR A 71 -4.96 -10.71 -0.01
C TYR A 71 -3.44 -10.56 -0.15
N ASP A 72 -2.96 -10.66 -1.39
CA ASP A 72 -1.56 -10.42 -1.72
C ASP A 72 -1.38 -8.96 -2.14
N PRO A 73 -1.00 -8.03 -1.24
CA PRO A 73 -0.83 -6.62 -1.59
C PRO A 73 0.20 -6.38 -2.68
N ILE A 74 1.23 -7.24 -2.79
CA ILE A 74 2.34 -7.06 -3.72
C ILE A 74 2.52 -8.32 -4.55
N ARG A 75 2.41 -8.18 -5.87
CA ARG A 75 2.68 -9.24 -6.86
C ARG A 75 3.48 -8.65 -8.03
N HIS A 76 3.92 -9.49 -8.96
CA HIS A 76 4.47 -9.02 -10.24
C HIS A 76 4.20 -10.06 -11.33
N TRP A 77 4.00 -9.58 -12.55
CA TRP A 77 3.90 -10.41 -13.75
C TRP A 77 4.84 -9.85 -14.80
N ASP A 78 5.85 -10.64 -15.18
CA ASP A 78 6.91 -10.23 -16.09
C ASP A 78 7.59 -8.92 -15.61
N ASP A 79 7.57 -7.87 -16.43
CA ASP A 79 8.14 -6.55 -16.16
C ASP A 79 7.19 -5.60 -15.40
N VAL A 80 6.01 -6.08 -14.99
CA VAL A 80 4.97 -5.28 -14.33
C VAL A 80 4.86 -5.63 -12.85
N HIS A 81 5.25 -4.69 -11.99
CA HIS A 81 5.24 -4.84 -10.54
C HIS A 81 4.01 -4.16 -9.94
N ILE A 82 3.19 -4.91 -9.22
CA ILE A 82 1.86 -4.49 -8.78
C ILE A 82 1.87 -4.30 -7.25
N VAL A 83 1.25 -3.22 -6.79
CA VAL A 83 0.92 -3.02 -5.38
C VAL A 83 -0.50 -2.49 -5.23
N SER A 84 -1.30 -3.02 -4.31
CA SER A 84 -2.65 -2.52 -4.05
C SER A 84 -3.12 -2.79 -2.62
N ASN A 85 -4.23 -2.17 -2.21
CA ASN A 85 -4.80 -2.33 -0.87
C ASN A 85 -5.90 -3.41 -0.74
N GLY A 86 -6.05 -4.29 -1.73
CA GLY A 86 -7.03 -5.37 -1.67
C GLY A 86 -6.84 -6.43 -2.76
N ASP A 87 -7.83 -7.31 -2.89
CA ASP A 87 -7.89 -8.39 -3.89
C ASP A 87 -7.90 -7.91 -5.36
N GLN A 88 -8.03 -6.60 -5.62
CA GLN A 88 -7.81 -6.08 -6.97
C GLN A 88 -6.38 -6.31 -7.47
N THR A 89 -5.41 -6.60 -6.59
CA THR A 89 -4.08 -7.06 -7.01
C THR A 89 -4.20 -8.28 -7.92
N ASP A 90 -5.04 -9.25 -7.57
CA ASP A 90 -5.23 -10.47 -8.35
C ASP A 90 -5.98 -10.19 -9.64
N THR A 91 -6.98 -9.31 -9.60
CA THR A 91 -7.67 -8.86 -10.82
C THR A 91 -6.70 -8.22 -11.83
N ILE A 92 -5.76 -7.40 -11.36
CA ILE A 92 -4.71 -6.80 -12.21
C ILE A 92 -3.76 -7.89 -12.72
N TYR A 93 -3.27 -8.75 -11.82
CA TYR A 93 -2.34 -9.82 -12.17
C TYR A 93 -2.91 -10.76 -13.25
N GLU A 94 -4.13 -11.27 -13.03
CA GLU A 94 -4.83 -12.11 -14.00
C GLU A 94 -5.12 -11.35 -15.30
N GLY A 95 -5.43 -10.06 -15.21
CA GLY A 95 -5.59 -9.19 -16.36
C GLY A 95 -4.35 -9.16 -17.25
N LEU A 96 -3.18 -8.95 -16.66
CA LEU A 96 -1.90 -8.94 -17.38
C LEU A 96 -1.60 -10.30 -18.02
N GLN A 97 -1.88 -11.41 -17.33
CA GLN A 97 -1.75 -12.75 -17.91
C GLN A 97 -2.63 -12.96 -19.16
N HIS A 98 -3.76 -12.25 -19.24
CA HIS A 98 -4.69 -12.29 -20.36
C HIS A 98 -4.57 -11.06 -21.27
N ASN A 99 -3.42 -10.37 -21.27
CA ASN A 99 -3.12 -9.20 -22.11
C ASN A 99 -4.07 -8.01 -21.94
N ARG A 100 -4.71 -7.87 -20.78
CA ARG A 100 -5.44 -6.64 -20.41
C ARG A 100 -4.48 -5.64 -19.78
N SER A 101 -4.72 -4.36 -20.04
CA SER A 101 -4.01 -3.29 -19.35
C SER A 101 -4.40 -3.21 -17.87
N PHE A 102 -3.61 -2.46 -17.10
CA PHE A 102 -3.90 -2.11 -15.72
C PHE A 102 -5.29 -1.46 -15.58
N GLU A 103 -5.61 -0.51 -16.45
CA GLU A 103 -6.88 0.22 -16.48
C GLU A 103 -8.05 -0.69 -16.85
N GLN A 104 -7.88 -1.51 -17.89
CA GLN A 104 -8.91 -2.45 -18.33
C GLN A 104 -9.26 -3.46 -17.23
N SER A 105 -8.26 -3.90 -16.46
CA SER A 105 -8.46 -4.83 -15.35
C SER A 105 -9.24 -4.18 -14.20
N LEU A 106 -8.94 -2.92 -13.90
CA LEU A 106 -9.63 -2.16 -12.85
C LEU A 106 -11.09 -1.79 -13.19
N MET A 107 -11.51 -1.88 -14.45
CA MET A 107 -12.92 -1.71 -14.83
C MET A 107 -13.85 -2.77 -14.20
N LEU A 108 -13.29 -3.90 -13.75
CA LEU A 108 -14.03 -5.00 -13.12
C LEU A 108 -14.25 -4.80 -11.62
N ARG A 109 -13.69 -3.74 -11.03
CA ARG A 109 -13.70 -3.48 -9.59
C ARG A 109 -14.34 -2.14 -9.29
N GLU A 110 -14.80 -1.94 -8.07
CA GLU A 110 -15.23 -0.63 -7.54
C GLU A 110 -14.56 -0.39 -6.19
N PHE A 111 -14.96 0.64 -5.45
CA PHE A 111 -14.60 0.78 -4.03
C PHE A 111 -15.04 -0.45 -3.22
N GLU A 112 -14.53 -0.59 -2.00
CA GLU A 112 -14.91 -1.69 -1.11
C GLU A 112 -16.38 -1.57 -0.67
N PRO A 113 -17.14 -2.67 -0.58
CA PRO A 113 -18.55 -2.64 -0.20
C PRO A 113 -18.74 -2.56 1.33
N ASP A 114 -17.98 -1.71 2.02
CA ASP A 114 -17.90 -1.58 3.48
C ASP A 114 -18.61 -0.31 3.99
N ALA A 115 -19.92 -0.21 3.72
CA ALA A 115 -20.72 0.91 4.22
C ALA A 115 -20.53 1.11 5.74
N PRO A 116 -20.45 2.36 6.23
CA PRO A 116 -20.61 3.62 5.49
C PRO A 116 -19.32 4.18 4.89
N HIS A 117 -18.20 3.44 4.97
CA HIS A 117 -16.88 3.96 4.57
C HIS A 117 -16.68 3.93 3.06
N PHE A 118 -17.15 2.88 2.38
CA PHE A 118 -16.94 2.70 0.94
C PHE A 118 -15.48 2.91 0.55
N THR A 119 -14.61 2.15 1.20
CA THR A 119 -13.19 2.41 1.23
C THR A 119 -12.61 2.39 -0.19
N PRO A 120 -11.83 3.42 -0.56
CA PRO A 120 -11.22 3.42 -1.88
C PRO A 120 -10.29 2.24 -2.12
N ARG A 121 -10.33 1.69 -3.33
CA ARG A 121 -9.30 0.77 -3.82
C ARG A 121 -8.20 1.58 -4.49
N ILE A 122 -7.03 1.58 -3.86
CA ILE A 122 -5.82 2.21 -4.39
C ILE A 122 -4.91 1.13 -4.96
N SER A 123 -4.31 1.41 -6.12
CA SER A 123 -3.36 0.51 -6.76
C SER A 123 -2.22 1.29 -7.41
N ALA A 124 -1.07 0.66 -7.59
CA ALA A 124 -0.01 1.17 -8.44
C ALA A 124 0.69 0.03 -9.19
N VAL A 125 1.16 0.37 -10.39
CA VAL A 125 2.00 -0.52 -11.21
C VAL A 125 3.27 0.20 -11.62
N ILE A 126 4.39 -0.52 -11.63
CA ILE A 126 5.65 -0.10 -12.24
C ILE A 126 5.90 -1.01 -13.44
N HIS A 127 6.08 -0.43 -14.62
CA HIS A 127 6.51 -1.12 -15.84
C HIS A 127 8.00 -0.89 -16.04
N THR A 128 8.82 -1.90 -15.75
CA THR A 128 10.28 -1.75 -15.76
C THR A 128 10.86 -1.71 -17.17
N SER A 129 10.21 -2.33 -18.17
CA SER A 129 10.69 -2.33 -19.56
C SER A 129 10.60 -0.97 -20.26
N ILE A 130 9.64 -0.14 -19.86
CA ILE A 130 9.39 1.20 -20.45
C ILE A 130 9.66 2.33 -19.46
N GLU A 131 10.12 2.01 -18.25
CA GLU A 131 10.46 2.97 -17.19
C GLU A 131 9.31 3.91 -16.81
N GLN A 132 8.09 3.36 -16.72
CA GLN A 132 6.87 4.09 -16.39
C GLN A 132 6.17 3.50 -15.17
N TYR A 133 5.28 4.29 -14.57
CA TYR A 133 4.42 3.80 -13.50
C TYR A 133 3.09 4.53 -13.52
N SER A 134 2.10 3.90 -12.90
CA SER A 134 0.75 4.46 -12.79
C SER A 134 0.18 4.21 -11.41
N LEU A 135 -0.60 5.16 -10.92
CA LEU A 135 -1.39 5.05 -9.69
C LEU A 135 -2.87 5.09 -10.07
N SER A 136 -3.70 4.39 -9.31
CA SER A 136 -5.15 4.46 -9.45
C SER A 136 -5.85 4.59 -8.11
N ILE A 137 -7.04 5.18 -8.15
CA ILE A 137 -8.00 5.15 -7.05
C ILE A 137 -9.41 4.94 -7.59
N LEU A 138 -10.11 3.94 -7.05
CA LEU A 138 -11.54 3.69 -7.28
C LEU A 138 -12.28 4.09 -6.01
N LYS A 139 -13.17 5.08 -6.09
CA LYS A 139 -13.81 5.69 -4.92
C LYS A 139 -15.21 6.21 -5.19
N THR A 140 -16.00 6.36 -4.15
CA THR A 140 -17.25 7.13 -4.16
C THR A 140 -16.99 8.63 -4.30
N HIS A 141 -17.99 9.38 -4.75
CA HIS A 141 -18.04 10.83 -4.52
C HIS A 141 -18.65 11.10 -3.13
N ASP A 142 -17.81 11.47 -2.15
CA ASP A 142 -18.26 11.82 -0.79
C ASP A 142 -19.09 10.73 -0.06
N ASN A 143 -18.66 9.46 -0.17
CA ASN A 143 -19.36 8.29 0.36
C ASN A 143 -20.75 8.04 -0.25
N ASP A 144 -21.10 8.68 -1.37
CA ASP A 144 -22.24 8.29 -2.20
C ASP A 144 -21.84 7.11 -3.12
N PRO A 145 -22.41 5.90 -2.92
CA PRO A 145 -22.07 4.72 -3.68
C PRO A 145 -22.76 4.66 -5.06
N SER A 146 -23.56 5.66 -5.44
CA SER A 146 -24.30 5.64 -6.72
C SER A 146 -23.39 5.66 -7.95
N VAL A 147 -22.17 6.19 -7.82
CA VAL A 147 -21.19 6.27 -8.92
C VAL A 147 -19.78 5.96 -8.39
N CYS A 148 -19.11 5.01 -9.04
CA CYS A 148 -17.69 4.78 -8.84
C CYS A 148 -16.86 5.76 -9.69
N LEU A 149 -16.11 6.66 -9.04
CA LEU A 149 -15.08 7.46 -9.66
C LEU A 149 -13.83 6.60 -9.90
N ARG A 150 -13.28 6.66 -11.11
CA ARG A 150 -12.09 5.91 -11.53
C ARG A 150 -11.01 6.89 -11.96
N ASN A 151 -10.05 7.14 -11.10
CA ASN A 151 -8.94 8.04 -11.41
C ASN A 151 -7.68 7.22 -11.64
N ILE A 152 -6.99 7.52 -12.74
CA ILE A 152 -5.71 6.94 -13.11
C ILE A 152 -4.73 8.09 -13.35
N PHE A 153 -3.54 7.97 -12.76
CA PHE A 153 -2.46 8.93 -12.87
C PHE A 153 -1.27 8.21 -13.49
N HIS A 154 -0.90 8.62 -14.70
CA HIS A 154 0.16 7.99 -15.47
C HIS A 154 1.41 8.88 -15.46
N TYR A 155 2.56 8.27 -15.17
CA TYR A 155 3.85 8.94 -15.12
C TYR A 155 4.77 8.35 -16.18
N SER A 156 5.11 9.18 -17.16
CA SER A 156 5.91 8.77 -18.33
C SER A 156 7.38 8.50 -18.00
N ARG A 157 7.85 8.94 -16.83
CA ARG A 157 9.22 8.75 -16.31
C ARG A 157 9.25 8.85 -14.79
N PHE A 158 10.31 8.29 -14.20
CA PHE A 158 10.64 8.46 -12.78
C PHE A 158 11.37 9.77 -12.51
N LYS A 159 11.08 10.37 -11.36
CA LYS A 159 11.84 11.49 -10.80
C LYS A 159 12.74 10.94 -9.69
N LYS A 160 14.05 11.15 -9.81
CA LYS A 160 15.05 10.60 -8.87
C LYS A 160 14.79 11.09 -7.44
N GLY A 161 14.76 10.16 -6.50
CA GLY A 161 14.56 10.43 -5.07
C GLY A 161 13.12 10.81 -4.70
N ILE A 162 12.18 10.71 -5.62
CA ILE A 162 10.79 11.11 -5.43
C ILE A 162 9.86 9.92 -5.71
N GLY A 163 8.92 9.71 -4.81
CA GLY A 163 7.75 8.86 -5.03
C GLY A 163 6.47 9.68 -5.09
N HIS A 164 5.44 9.12 -5.71
CA HIS A 164 4.09 9.66 -5.65
C HIS A 164 3.24 8.82 -4.71
N CYS A 165 2.58 9.51 -3.78
CA CYS A 165 1.83 8.92 -2.69
C CYS A 165 0.32 9.07 -2.91
N ILE A 166 -0.42 8.00 -2.64
CA ILE A 166 -1.88 8.02 -2.52
C ILE A 166 -2.31 7.14 -1.34
N HIS A 167 -3.33 7.59 -0.62
CA HIS A 167 -3.89 6.87 0.52
C HIS A 167 -5.41 6.72 0.40
N THR A 168 -6.03 5.92 1.27
CA THR A 168 -7.47 5.61 1.18
C THR A 168 -8.34 6.75 1.69
N TYR A 169 -7.97 7.41 2.78
CA TYR A 169 -8.86 8.36 3.46
C TYR A 169 -8.26 9.76 3.61
N GLU A 170 -9.07 10.77 3.37
CA GLU A 170 -8.68 12.17 3.54
C GLU A 170 -8.84 12.63 4.99
N THR A 171 -10.01 12.39 5.56
CA THR A 171 -10.42 12.85 6.89
C THR A 171 -11.47 11.90 7.46
N GLU A 172 -11.83 12.12 8.73
CA GLU A 172 -12.94 11.47 9.39
C GLU A 172 -13.97 12.51 9.84
N GLN A 173 -15.25 12.23 9.60
CA GLN A 173 -16.36 13.09 9.99
C GLN A 173 -17.46 12.23 10.60
N ASN A 174 -17.83 12.50 11.87
CA ASN A 174 -18.86 11.76 12.60
C ASN A 174 -18.65 10.23 12.57
N GLY A 175 -17.41 9.76 12.68
CA GLY A 175 -17.06 8.34 12.62
C GLY A 175 -16.98 7.74 11.21
N VAL A 176 -17.29 8.52 10.16
CA VAL A 176 -17.23 8.08 8.77
C VAL A 176 -15.95 8.58 8.10
N LEU A 177 -15.19 7.67 7.51
CA LEU A 177 -13.97 7.97 6.77
C LEU A 177 -14.30 8.50 5.38
N LYS A 178 -13.85 9.72 5.09
CA LYS A 178 -14.01 10.36 3.78
C LYS A 178 -12.91 9.90 2.83
N PRO A 179 -13.23 9.57 1.57
CA PRO A 179 -12.24 9.07 0.61
C PRO A 179 -11.18 10.14 0.29
N PHE A 180 -9.97 9.71 -0.07
CA PHE A 180 -8.91 10.62 -0.53
C PHE A 180 -9.37 11.51 -1.68
N ALA A 181 -8.95 12.77 -1.67
CA ALA A 181 -9.29 13.77 -2.68
C ALA A 181 -8.05 14.48 -3.24
N GLY A 182 -8.08 14.79 -4.54
CA GLY A 182 -6.97 15.41 -5.26
C GLY A 182 -6.09 14.40 -5.99
N GLU A 183 -4.92 14.88 -6.39
CA GLU A 183 -3.89 14.14 -7.11
C GLU A 183 -2.89 13.49 -6.15
N PRO A 184 -2.17 12.42 -6.56
CA PRO A 184 -1.05 11.91 -5.80
C PRO A 184 -0.01 13.01 -5.55
N PHE A 185 0.61 13.00 -4.38
CA PHE A 185 1.58 14.02 -3.99
C PHE A 185 2.99 13.45 -3.86
N GLU A 186 3.99 14.30 -4.12
CA GLU A 186 5.40 13.91 -4.04
C GLU A 186 5.84 13.69 -2.59
N VAL A 187 6.61 12.61 -2.38
CA VAL A 187 7.20 12.23 -1.09
C VAL A 187 8.64 11.75 -1.31
N PRO A 188 9.53 11.89 -0.31
CA PRO A 188 10.93 11.49 -0.47
C PRO A 188 11.09 9.97 -0.53
N LEU A 189 12.01 9.51 -1.36
CA LEU A 189 12.55 8.16 -1.34
C LEU A 189 14.05 8.23 -1.13
N PHE A 190 14.59 7.26 -0.39
CA PHE A 190 15.99 7.24 0.01
C PHE A 190 16.75 6.20 -0.78
N GLU A 191 18.08 6.30 -0.79
CA GLU A 191 18.92 5.35 -1.54
C GLU A 191 18.80 3.95 -0.96
N CYS A 192 18.79 3.84 0.36
CA CYS A 192 18.60 2.57 1.05
C CYS A 192 17.12 2.28 1.28
N SER A 193 16.68 1.07 0.94
CA SER A 193 15.30 0.63 1.16
C SER A 193 14.95 0.54 2.66
N SER A 194 15.92 0.24 3.52
CA SER A 194 15.72 0.23 4.98
C SER A 194 15.52 1.66 5.53
N GLU A 195 16.26 2.65 5.04
CA GLU A 195 16.07 4.06 5.39
C GLU A 195 14.68 4.55 4.97
N THR A 196 14.24 4.17 3.77
CA THR A 196 12.86 4.42 3.32
C THR A 196 11.85 3.77 4.27
N ALA A 197 12.04 2.50 4.63
CA ALA A 197 11.15 1.80 5.54
C ALA A 197 11.09 2.48 6.91
N ASP A 198 12.23 2.84 7.48
CA ASP A 198 12.33 3.43 8.81
C ASP A 198 11.74 4.84 8.84
N PHE A 199 12.02 5.67 7.83
CA PHE A 199 11.46 7.01 7.70
C PHE A 199 9.93 6.98 7.77
N TYR A 200 9.28 6.13 6.97
CA TYR A 200 7.82 6.04 7.00
C TYR A 200 7.33 5.35 8.29
N TRP A 201 7.94 4.25 8.72
CA TRP A 201 7.51 3.49 9.89
C TRP A 201 7.53 4.29 11.20
N GLN A 202 8.51 5.18 11.35
CA GLN A 202 8.66 6.04 12.54
C GLN A 202 7.66 7.21 12.54
N ASN A 203 7.22 7.69 11.38
CA ASN A 203 6.35 8.85 11.26
C ASN A 203 4.86 8.51 11.10
N ILE A 204 4.51 7.27 10.73
CA ILE A 204 3.10 6.84 10.73
C ILE A 204 2.60 6.79 12.18
N ASN A 205 1.36 7.24 12.40
CA ASN A 205 0.70 7.21 13.70
C ASN A 205 0.84 5.84 14.40
N ALA A 206 1.52 5.84 15.56
CA ALA A 206 1.92 4.62 16.28
C ALA A 206 0.73 3.80 16.82
N ASP A 207 -0.39 4.47 17.12
CA ASP A 207 -1.59 3.81 17.61
C ASP A 207 -2.26 2.98 16.52
N HIS A 208 -2.07 3.35 15.25
CA HIS A 208 -2.79 2.77 14.13
C HIS A 208 -1.93 1.99 13.14
N LYS A 209 -0.60 2.17 13.11
CA LYS A 209 0.29 1.40 12.22
C LYS A 209 0.23 -0.09 12.53
N ILE A 210 0.23 -0.92 11.49
CA ILE A 210 0.17 -2.39 11.61
C ILE A 210 1.34 -3.05 10.90
N ALA A 211 1.51 -2.79 9.61
CA ALA A 211 2.59 -3.35 8.82
C ALA A 211 2.99 -2.42 7.68
N LEU A 212 4.26 -2.45 7.30
CA LEU A 212 4.84 -1.71 6.18
C LEU A 212 5.75 -2.62 5.38
N ALA A 213 5.69 -2.52 4.06
CA ALA A 213 6.59 -3.18 3.12
C ALA A 213 7.18 -2.15 2.16
N VAL A 214 8.50 -2.21 1.97
CA VAL A 214 9.21 -1.54 0.87
C VAL A 214 9.72 -2.62 -0.06
N LYS A 215 9.32 -2.56 -1.33
CA LYS A 215 9.87 -3.36 -2.42
C LYS A 215 10.79 -2.48 -3.25
N SER A 216 12.01 -2.94 -3.46
CA SER A 216 12.98 -2.30 -4.35
C SER A 216 13.31 -3.23 -5.51
N ILE A 217 13.41 -2.68 -6.72
CA ILE A 217 13.68 -3.44 -7.94
C ILE A 217 14.87 -2.78 -8.62
N HIS A 218 15.99 -3.49 -8.72
CA HIS A 218 17.20 -2.96 -9.34
C HIS A 218 16.98 -2.74 -10.84
N VAL A 219 17.25 -1.54 -11.34
CA VAL A 219 16.92 -1.14 -12.72
C VAL A 219 17.59 -2.03 -13.77
N ALA A 220 18.89 -2.33 -13.62
CA ALA A 220 19.61 -3.15 -14.60
C ALA A 220 19.39 -4.67 -14.45
N SER A 221 19.54 -5.23 -13.24
CA SER A 221 19.45 -6.68 -13.02
C SER A 221 18.04 -7.20 -12.81
N GLN A 222 17.05 -6.34 -12.56
CA GLN A 222 15.68 -6.68 -12.14
C GLN A 222 15.61 -7.44 -10.80
N GLU A 223 16.70 -7.44 -10.02
CA GLU A 223 16.72 -8.06 -8.69
C GLU A 223 15.75 -7.35 -7.74
N ILE A 224 14.99 -8.13 -6.98
CA ILE A 224 13.96 -7.62 -6.07
C ILE A 224 14.41 -7.81 -4.62
N HIS A 225 14.28 -6.75 -3.82
CA HIS A 225 14.50 -6.81 -2.37
C HIS A 225 13.30 -6.27 -1.61
N PHE A 226 13.07 -6.84 -0.42
CA PHE A 226 12.00 -6.43 0.47
C PHE A 226 12.54 -5.97 1.82
N GLN A 227 11.92 -4.93 2.37
CA GLN A 227 12.03 -4.53 3.77
C GLN A 227 10.63 -4.55 4.36
N ILE A 228 10.42 -5.35 5.41
CA ILE A 228 9.12 -5.46 6.08
C ILE A 228 9.27 -4.99 7.53
N ARG A 229 8.25 -4.29 8.02
CA ARG A 229 8.05 -3.94 9.44
C ARG A 229 6.66 -4.42 9.83
N ASN A 230 6.54 -5.15 10.93
CA ASN A 230 5.27 -5.64 11.48
C ASN A 230 5.21 -5.25 12.95
N LYS A 231 4.14 -4.57 13.37
CA LYS A 231 3.97 -4.14 14.77
C LYS A 231 3.95 -5.33 15.74
N HIS A 232 3.24 -6.40 15.37
CA HIS A 232 3.15 -7.61 16.19
C HIS A 232 4.47 -8.38 16.30
N ALA A 233 5.43 -8.18 15.39
CA ALA A 233 6.75 -8.78 15.50
C ALA A 233 7.62 -8.03 16.53
N GLU A 234 7.50 -6.70 16.60
CA GLU A 234 8.19 -5.87 17.60
C GLU A 234 7.71 -6.20 19.03
N GLU A 235 6.41 -6.49 19.21
CA GLU A 235 5.84 -6.81 20.52
C GLU A 235 6.30 -8.18 21.05
N ASN A 236 6.41 -9.19 20.18
CA ASN A 236 6.90 -10.53 20.56
C ASN A 236 8.37 -10.53 21.02
N ASP A 237 9.23 -9.68 20.46
CA ASP A 237 10.62 -9.54 20.91
C ASP A 237 10.72 -8.86 22.29
N THR A 238 9.80 -7.95 22.64
CA THR A 238 9.80 -7.27 23.94
C THR A 238 9.28 -8.09 25.12
N ASP A 239 8.44 -9.12 24.87
CA ASP A 239 7.98 -10.05 25.92
C ASP A 239 8.95 -11.22 26.16
N GLY A 240 9.82 -11.53 25.19
CA GLY A 240 10.89 -12.53 25.37
C GLY A 240 11.95 -12.13 26.40
N ASP A 241 12.20 -10.83 26.56
CA ASP A 241 13.23 -10.30 27.48
C ASP A 241 12.75 -10.13 28.94
N LYS A 242 11.45 -10.34 29.22
CA LYS A 242 10.90 -10.28 30.59
C LYS A 242 10.85 -11.64 31.30
N ASN A 243 11.12 -12.74 30.59
CA ASN A 243 11.10 -14.09 31.16
C ASN A 243 12.50 -14.69 31.44
N SER A 244 13.57 -13.89 31.33
CA SER A 244 14.96 -14.35 31.56
C SER A 244 15.56 -13.94 32.91
N ASN A 245 14.80 -13.28 33.79
CA ASN A 245 15.21 -13.02 35.18
C ASN A 245 14.23 -13.69 36.16
N SER A 246 14.36 -15.02 36.29
CA SER A 246 13.89 -15.80 37.45
C SER A 246 15.07 -16.26 38.28
#